data_AF-H9FJT5-F1
#
_entry.id   AF-H9FJT5-F1
#
_cell.length_a   1.000
_cell.length_b   1.000
_cell.length_c   1.000
_cell.angle_alpha   90.00
_cell.angle_beta   90.00
_cell.angle_gamma   90.00
#
_symmetry.space_group_name_H-M   'P 1'
#
loop_
_entity.id
_entity.type
_entity.pdbx_description
1 polymer ?
#
loop_
_entity_poly.entity_id
_entity_poly.type
_entity_poly.pdbx_seq_one_letter_code
_entity_poly.pdbx_strand_id
1 'polypeptide(L)' 'SFVPDLIVSMSSQMWLHLQTDESVGSVGFKVNYKEIEKESCGDPGTPLYGIREGDGFSNRDVLRFEC' A
#
# COMPACT_ATOMS: atom_id res chain seq x y z
N SER A 1 5.69 28.55 2.81
CA SER A 1 6.30 27.22 2.97
C SER A 1 5.27 26.21 2.52
N PHE A 2 5.52 25.47 1.44
CA PHE A 2 4.55 24.54 0.85
C PHE A 2 4.99 23.12 1.14
N VAL A 3 4.22 22.42 1.96
CA VAL A 3 4.39 21.00 2.24
C VAL A 3 3.15 20.32 1.69
N PRO A 4 3.26 19.36 0.75
CA PRO A 4 2.11 18.61 0.26
C PRO A 4 1.41 17.86 1.38
N ASP A 5 0.12 17.56 1.18
CA ASP A 5 -0.62 16.64 2.04
C ASP A 5 -0.02 15.21 1.97
N LEU A 6 -0.49 14.33 2.87
CA LEU A 6 -0.05 12.94 2.93
C LEU A 6 -0.25 12.24 1.57
N ILE A 7 0.85 11.72 1.01
CA ILE A 7 0.83 10.91 -0.21
C ILE A 7 0.70 9.43 0.17
N VAL A 8 -0.33 8.76 -0.34
CA VAL A 8 -0.58 7.32 -0.14
C VAL A 8 -0.39 6.58 -1.45
N SER A 9 0.57 5.66 -1.49
CA SER A 9 0.79 4.78 -2.65
C SER A 9 -0.05 3.52 -2.53
N MET A 10 -0.60 3.04 -3.66
CA MET A 10 -1.24 1.73 -3.79
C MET A 10 -0.26 0.62 -4.23
N SER A 11 0.99 0.99 -4.53
CA SER A 11 2.06 0.09 -4.97
C SER A 11 3.12 -0.09 -3.87
N SER A 12 3.84 -1.22 -3.92
CA SER A 12 5.01 -1.48 -3.08
C SER A 12 6.27 -0.72 -3.53
N GLN A 13 6.18 0.07 -4.61
CA GLN A 13 7.28 0.86 -5.14
C GLN A 13 6.88 2.34 -5.30
N MET A 14 7.78 3.24 -4.95
CA MET A 14 7.64 4.69 -5.08
C MET A 14 8.99 5.32 -5.44
N TRP A 15 8.98 6.37 -6.27
CA TRP A 15 10.18 7.06 -6.72
C TRP A 15 10.09 8.55 -6.34
N LEU A 16 11.20 9.09 -5.84
CA LEU A 16 11.33 10.51 -5.53
C LEU A 16 12.35 11.12 -6.51
N HIS A 17 11.89 12.04 -7.33
CA HIS A 17 12.75 12.77 -8.27
C HIS A 17 12.95 14.19 -7.78
N LEU A 18 14.18 14.53 -7.41
CA LEU A 18 14.59 15.89 -7.08
C LEU A 18 15.27 16.51 -8.29
N GLN A 19 14.76 17.64 -8.75
CA GLN A 19 15.36 18.44 -9.80
C GLN A 19 15.64 19.85 -9.27
N THR A 20 16.88 20.31 -9.42
CA THR A 20 17.33 21.67 -9.06
C THR A 20 17.87 22.38 -10.30
N ASP A 21 17.95 23.71 -10.24
CA ASP A 21 18.64 24.52 -11.25
C ASP A 21 20.07 24.86 -10.79
N GLU A 22 20.80 25.67 -11.57
CA GLU A 22 22.17 26.14 -11.26
C GLU A 22 22.21 27.33 -10.27
N SER A 23 21.10 27.64 -9.60
CA SER A 23 21.01 28.80 -8.70
C SER A 23 21.55 28.51 -7.28
N VAL A 24 21.52 29.53 -6.40
CA VAL A 24 21.97 29.38 -5.00
C VAL A 24 21.06 28.39 -4.26
N GLY A 25 21.68 27.43 -3.55
CA GLY A 25 20.95 26.39 -2.83
C GLY A 25 19.95 26.91 -1.79
N SER A 26 18.90 26.12 -1.55
CA SER A 26 17.86 26.38 -0.55
C SER A 26 17.92 25.33 0.56
N VAL A 27 17.14 25.52 1.62
CA VAL A 27 17.08 24.62 2.80
C VAL A 27 16.62 23.18 2.48
N GLY A 28 16.07 22.94 1.28
CA GLY A 28 15.68 21.62 0.81
C GLY A 28 14.40 21.08 1.45
N PHE A 29 14.30 19.76 1.59
CA PHE A 29 13.13 19.08 2.14
C PHE A 29 13.53 17.81 2.92
N LYS A 30 12.63 17.35 3.81
CA LYS A 30 12.75 16.10 4.56
C LYS A 30 11.45 15.32 4.41
N VAL A 31 11.54 14.03 4.10
CA VAL A 31 10.39 13.12 3.99
C VAL A 31 10.54 11.99 4.99
N ASN A 32 9.44 11.64 5.66
CA ASN A 32 9.34 10.38 6.39
C ASN A 32 8.35 9.49 5.64
N TYR A 33 8.72 8.23 5.41
CA TYR A 33 7.84 7.25 4.79
C TYR A 33 7.56 6.12 5.78
N LYS A 34 6.41 5.47 5.61
CA LYS A 34 6.07 4.23 6.30
C LYS A 34 5.34 3.31 5.34
N GLU A 35 5.58 2.02 5.46
CA GLU A 35 4.69 1.04 4.83
C GLU A 35 3.32 1.15 5.52
N ILE A 36 2.27 1.07 4.71
CA ILE A 36 0.91 0.91 5.21
C ILE A 36 0.64 -0.57 5.09
N GLU A 37 0.42 -1.24 6.21
CA GLU A 37 -0.14 -2.58 6.20
C GLU A 37 -1.46 -2.49 5.44
N LYS A 38 -1.51 -3.07 4.25
CA LYS A 38 -2.78 -3.17 3.53
C LYS A 38 -3.66 -4.07 4.37
N GLU A 39 -4.65 -3.44 5.01
CA GLU A 39 -5.79 -4.12 5.59
C GLU A 39 -6.36 -5.07 4.55
N SER A 40 -6.71 -6.25 5.04
CA SER A 40 -7.09 -7.49 4.37
C SER A 40 -7.56 -7.41 2.89
N CYS A 41 -7.27 -8.47 2.14
CA CYS A 41 -8.13 -8.90 1.04
C CYS A 41 -9.60 -8.82 1.49
N GLY A 42 -10.53 -8.46 0.59
CA GLY A 42 -11.95 -8.52 0.93
C GLY A 42 -12.38 -9.98 1.10
N ASP A 43 -13.31 -10.27 2.03
CA ASP A 43 -13.93 -11.59 2.12
C ASP A 43 -14.84 -11.82 0.89
N PRO A 44 -14.50 -12.75 -0.03
CA PRO A 44 -15.32 -13.05 -1.19
C PRO A 44 -16.56 -13.90 -0.84
N GLY A 45 -16.70 -14.32 0.42
CA GLY A 45 -17.76 -15.21 0.91
C GLY A 45 -17.41 -16.69 0.74
N THR A 46 -18.43 -17.54 0.85
CA THR A 46 -18.36 -18.98 0.54
C THR A 46 -19.22 -19.26 -0.69
N PRO A 47 -18.71 -19.99 -1.71
CA PRO A 47 -19.49 -20.37 -2.89
C PRO A 47 -20.78 -21.11 -2.53
N LEU A 48 -21.84 -20.90 -3.32
CA LEU A 48 -23.10 -21.62 -3.14
C LEU A 48 -22.91 -23.12 -3.43
N TYR A 49 -23.36 -23.97 -2.49
CA TYR A 49 -23.13 -25.42 -2.52
C TYR A 49 -21.66 -25.84 -2.50
N GLY A 50 -20.77 -25.02 -1.91
CA GLY A 50 -19.38 -25.38 -1.67
C GLY A 50 -18.96 -25.10 -0.23
N ILE A 51 -17.69 -25.39 0.07
CA ILE A 51 -17.04 -25.15 1.36
C ILE A 51 -15.80 -24.27 1.19
N ARG A 52 -15.50 -23.51 2.25
CA ARG A 52 -14.27 -22.72 2.39
C ARG A 52 -13.48 -23.24 3.60
N GLU A 53 -12.21 -23.56 3.38
CA GLU A 53 -11.24 -23.80 4.45
C GLU A 53 -10.37 -22.55 4.64
N GLY A 54 -10.29 -22.07 5.88
CA GLY A 54 -9.61 -20.83 6.26
C GLY A 54 -10.55 -19.62 6.39
N ASP A 55 -10.13 -18.68 7.22
CA ASP A 55 -10.83 -17.44 7.57
C ASP A 55 -9.92 -16.19 7.57
N GLY A 56 -8.64 -16.38 7.25
CA GLY A 56 -7.67 -15.30 7.10
C GLY A 56 -7.80 -14.60 5.75
N PHE A 57 -7.92 -13.28 5.78
CA PHE A 57 -7.93 -12.43 4.58
C PHE A 57 -6.74 -11.47 4.53
N SER A 58 -5.78 -11.58 5.44
CA SER A 58 -4.58 -10.74 5.44
C SER A 58 -3.65 -11.13 4.28
N ASN A 59 -2.71 -10.25 3.97
CA ASN A 59 -1.64 -10.61 3.04
C ASN A 59 -0.95 -11.90 3.51
N ARG A 60 -0.77 -12.85 2.59
CA ARG A 60 -0.18 -14.19 2.81
C ARG A 60 -1.09 -15.23 3.46
N ASP A 61 -2.32 -14.88 3.84
CA ASP A 61 -3.29 -15.89 4.24
C ASP A 61 -3.70 -16.77 3.05
N VAL A 62 -4.10 -18.01 3.34
CA VAL A 62 -4.45 -19.00 2.32
C VAL A 62 -5.87 -19.48 2.59
N LEU A 63 -6.69 -19.45 1.54
CA LEU A 63 -8.04 -19.98 1.52
C LEU A 63 -8.12 -21.10 0.50
N ARG A 64 -8.83 -22.17 0.83
CA ARG A 64 -9.14 -23.25 -0.09
C ARG A 64 -10.65 -23.34 -0.26
N PHE A 65 -11.09 -23.44 -1.51
CA PHE A 65 -12.50 -23.60 -1.87
C PHE A 65 -12.70 -24.96 -2.53
N GLU A 66 -13.78 -25.63 -2.17
CA GLU A 66 -14.18 -26.94 -2.69
C GLU A 66 -15.68 -26.94 -2.93
N CYS A 67 -16.13 -27.71 -3.93
CA CYS A 67 -17.55 -27.90 -4.24
C CYS A 67 -18.08 -29.14 -3.52
#